data_AF-A0A924YJY2-F1
#
_entry.id   AF-A0A924YJY2-F1
#
_cell.length_a   1.000
_cell.length_b   1.000
_cell.length_c   1.000
_cell.angle_alpha   90.00
_cell.angle_beta   90.00
_cell.angle_gamma   90.00
#
_symmetry.space_group_name_H-M   'P 1'
#
loop_
_entity.id
_entity.type
_entity.pdbx_description
1 polymer ?
#
loop_
_entity_poly.entity_id
_entity_poly.type
_entity_poly.pdbx_seq_one_letter_code
_entity_poly.pdbx_strand_id
1 'polypeptide(L)'
;MPRLLFLAVLVLLVAPGLTIADDGDSPSYQRHVTALFGKLGCNGGTCHGAVKGQNGFRLSMFGADPAGDHERLTRESRVRRLNFVDIDASLLLQKGTGQVPHGGGARLRVGSAEYEILRTWIDGGAVADDAAPSRLKRLIVSPAEKVAQPGETYRVKVEAEFADGSVEDVTAFCVFESLDRAVATVDRAGVVTAVGVGDAGLIVRYRAQPAAARVLVPRSGTNAFPDVTPNNFIDAQVHAKLRRLNLLPAEVCDDATFLRRVHLDVVGELPTPEEVRAFLADASSEKRAAKIEELVTRPGHADLWTLKFCDLLKAADFGVYADALSKEHDAPRMQAWIRARLAENVPYDEFVERILLATSREGRTMDEYVAEVNSLFEGYAPGRPDLELYARRKTLDLFWQRRGSDGVSGTLQVAHAFLGLRLECAQCHRHPHDNWQQEDLL
;
A
#
# COMPACT_ATOMS: atom_id res chain seq x y z
N MET A 1 25.26 -15.38 -54.87
CA MET A 1 23.80 -15.47 -55.13
C MET A 1 23.50 -16.94 -55.34
N PRO A 2 22.71 -17.56 -54.45
CA PRO A 2 21.26 -17.39 -54.48
C PRO A 2 20.70 -16.87 -53.15
N ARG A 3 19.66 -16.06 -53.25
CA ARG A 3 18.94 -15.42 -52.13
C ARG A 3 17.93 -16.41 -51.57
N LEU A 4 18.11 -16.86 -50.32
CA LEU A 4 17.03 -17.47 -49.54
C LEU A 4 16.13 -16.34 -49.01
N LEU A 5 14.90 -16.27 -49.54
CA LEU A 5 13.84 -15.46 -48.95
C LEU A 5 13.45 -16.06 -47.59
N PHE A 6 13.71 -15.33 -46.51
CA PHE A 6 13.05 -15.56 -45.24
C PHE A 6 11.62 -15.03 -45.33
N LEU A 7 10.65 -15.93 -45.40
CA LEU A 7 9.23 -15.61 -45.28
C LEU A 7 8.95 -15.33 -43.80
N ALA A 8 8.87 -14.06 -43.42
CA ALA A 8 8.41 -13.66 -42.10
C ALA A 8 6.90 -13.93 -42.01
N VAL A 9 6.52 -15.02 -41.33
CA VAL A 9 5.13 -15.28 -40.95
C VAL A 9 4.78 -14.30 -39.84
N LEU A 10 4.11 -13.21 -40.21
CA LEU A 10 3.50 -12.28 -39.27
C LEU A 10 2.29 -12.99 -38.65
N VAL A 11 2.49 -13.61 -37.48
CA VAL A 11 1.37 -14.09 -36.66
C VAL A 11 0.67 -12.86 -36.09
N LEU A 12 -0.42 -12.44 -36.74
CA LEU A 12 -1.38 -11.51 -36.15
C LEU A 12 -2.02 -12.19 -34.95
N LEU A 13 -1.51 -11.89 -33.76
CA LEU A 13 -2.23 -12.11 -32.51
C LEU A 13 -3.47 -11.23 -32.53
N VAL A 14 -4.59 -11.79 -32.98
CA VAL A 14 -5.91 -11.20 -32.80
C VAL A 14 -6.16 -11.14 -31.29
N ALA A 15 -6.08 -9.94 -30.72
CA ALA A 15 -6.58 -9.72 -29.38
C ALA A 15 -8.07 -10.06 -29.37
N PRO A 16 -8.57 -10.92 -28.47
CA PRO A 16 -10.00 -11.11 -28.36
C PRO A 16 -10.61 -9.75 -27.98
N GLY A 17 -11.59 -9.32 -28.78
CA GLY A 17 -12.42 -8.18 -28.43
C GLY A 17 -13.15 -8.45 -27.12
N LEU A 18 -13.54 -7.39 -26.43
CA LEU A 18 -14.52 -7.47 -25.34
C LEU A 18 -15.75 -8.19 -25.90
N THR A 19 -16.00 -9.42 -25.46
CA THR A 19 -17.25 -10.11 -25.70
C THR A 19 -18.03 -10.05 -24.41
N ILE A 20 -19.04 -9.16 -24.36
CA ILE A 20 -20.18 -9.41 -23.47
C ILE A 20 -20.78 -10.72 -23.97
N ALA A 21 -21.08 -11.67 -23.08
CA ALA A 21 -21.83 -12.86 -23.49
C ALA A 21 -23.07 -12.39 -24.26
N ASP A 22 -23.27 -12.93 -25.46
CA ASP A 22 -24.30 -12.53 -26.42
C ASP A 22 -25.69 -13.01 -25.96
N ASP A 23 -26.11 -12.57 -24.77
CA ASP A 23 -27.38 -12.94 -24.13
C ASP A 23 -28.50 -11.92 -24.44
N GLY A 24 -28.26 -10.94 -25.31
CA GLY A 24 -29.28 -9.98 -25.75
C GLY A 24 -29.66 -8.90 -24.73
N ASP A 25 -29.01 -8.83 -23.57
CA ASP A 25 -29.25 -7.82 -22.55
C ASP A 25 -28.35 -6.58 -22.72
N SER A 26 -28.94 -5.39 -22.58
CA SER A 26 -28.24 -4.11 -22.55
C SER A 26 -27.12 -4.10 -21.50
N PRO A 27 -26.00 -3.37 -21.72
CA PRO A 27 -24.91 -3.33 -20.76
C PRO A 27 -25.37 -2.84 -19.38
N SER A 28 -25.11 -3.62 -18.34
CA SER A 28 -25.29 -3.21 -16.94
C SER A 28 -24.50 -1.93 -16.64
N TYR A 29 -25.17 -0.95 -16.04
CA TYR A 29 -24.52 0.27 -15.58
C TYR A 29 -23.59 -0.03 -14.39
N GLN A 30 -24.07 -0.85 -13.44
CA GLN A 30 -23.33 -1.23 -12.24
C GLN A 30 -22.07 -2.08 -12.54
N ARG A 31 -22.17 -3.04 -13.46
CA ARG A 31 -21.08 -3.98 -13.77
C ARG A 31 -20.15 -3.42 -14.86
N HIS A 32 -20.70 -3.03 -16.00
CA HIS A 32 -19.89 -2.69 -17.18
C HIS A 32 -19.53 -1.21 -17.24
N VAL A 33 -20.52 -0.30 -17.27
CA VAL A 33 -20.31 1.13 -17.53
C VAL A 33 -19.46 1.78 -16.44
N THR A 34 -19.77 1.50 -15.18
CA THR A 34 -19.01 2.02 -14.02
C THR A 34 -17.53 1.63 -14.09
N ALA A 35 -17.23 0.38 -14.48
CA ALA A 35 -15.87 -0.11 -14.57
C ALA A 35 -15.09 0.52 -15.73
N LEU A 36 -15.76 0.84 -16.84
CA LEU A 36 -15.12 1.45 -18.02
C LEU A 36 -14.49 2.80 -17.71
N PHE A 37 -15.07 3.62 -16.84
CA PHE A 37 -14.46 4.91 -16.48
C PHE A 37 -13.08 4.73 -15.83
N GLY A 38 -12.92 3.69 -15.01
CA GLY A 38 -11.62 3.30 -14.44
C GLY A 38 -10.68 2.76 -15.52
N LYS A 39 -11.17 1.83 -16.34
CA LYS A 39 -10.42 1.22 -17.45
C LYS A 39 -9.83 2.25 -18.41
N LEU A 40 -10.61 3.26 -18.75
CA LEU A 40 -10.24 4.34 -19.68
C LEU A 40 -9.40 5.44 -18.99
N GLY A 41 -9.29 5.40 -17.66
CA GLY A 41 -8.58 6.39 -16.84
C GLY A 41 -9.33 7.71 -16.66
N CYS A 42 -10.64 7.74 -16.92
CA CYS A 42 -11.47 8.94 -16.84
C CYS A 42 -11.71 9.38 -15.39
N ASN A 43 -11.87 8.43 -14.46
CA ASN A 43 -12.16 8.69 -13.03
C ASN A 43 -10.98 8.33 -12.10
N GLY A 44 -9.74 8.48 -12.59
CA GLY A 44 -8.55 8.45 -11.74
C GLY A 44 -8.30 9.78 -11.02
N GLY A 45 -7.38 9.78 -10.05
CA GLY A 45 -7.08 10.92 -9.18
C GLY A 45 -6.55 12.19 -9.87
N THR A 46 -6.11 12.10 -11.12
CA THR A 46 -5.66 13.25 -11.94
C THR A 46 -6.73 13.80 -12.88
N CYS A 47 -7.89 13.14 -12.99
CA CYS A 47 -8.96 13.49 -13.92
C CYS A 47 -10.28 13.68 -13.15
N HIS A 48 -11.40 13.14 -13.65
CA HIS A 48 -12.71 13.37 -13.04
C HIS A 48 -12.87 12.70 -11.68
N GLY A 49 -11.97 11.76 -11.31
CA GLY A 49 -11.90 11.12 -9.99
C GLY A 49 -11.12 11.92 -8.95
N ALA A 50 -10.55 13.07 -9.31
CA ALA A 50 -9.96 14.00 -8.35
C ALA A 50 -11.04 14.51 -7.38
N VAL A 51 -10.67 14.85 -6.15
CA VAL A 51 -11.60 15.35 -5.11
C VAL A 51 -12.48 16.50 -5.62
N LYS A 52 -11.90 17.42 -6.40
CA LYS A 52 -12.59 18.57 -7.02
C LYS A 52 -13.17 18.29 -8.42
N GLY A 53 -12.92 17.12 -9.00
CA GLY A 53 -13.20 16.82 -10.40
C GLY A 53 -12.39 17.68 -11.37
N GLN A 54 -12.86 17.78 -12.62
CA GLN A 54 -12.26 18.63 -13.67
C GLN A 54 -13.35 19.44 -14.37
N ASN A 55 -13.14 20.76 -14.49
CA ASN A 55 -14.02 21.68 -15.23
C ASN A 55 -15.51 21.56 -14.84
N GLY A 56 -15.79 21.44 -13.54
CA GLY A 56 -17.16 21.30 -13.03
C GLY A 56 -17.80 19.94 -13.28
N PHE A 57 -17.02 18.90 -13.61
CA PHE A 57 -17.49 17.52 -13.71
C PHE A 57 -16.64 16.60 -12.83
N ARG A 58 -17.31 15.84 -11.97
CA ARG A 58 -16.70 14.87 -11.06
C ARG A 58 -17.34 13.51 -11.22
N LEU A 59 -16.53 12.48 -11.12
CA LEU A 59 -16.92 11.09 -10.93
C LEU A 59 -16.24 10.59 -9.65
N SER A 60 -16.80 9.56 -9.04
CA SER A 60 -16.18 8.88 -7.91
C SER A 60 -14.90 8.17 -8.36
N MET A 61 -13.90 8.16 -7.48
CA MET A 61 -12.62 7.54 -7.80
C MET A 61 -12.81 6.05 -8.08
N PHE A 62 -12.43 5.60 -9.27
CA PHE A 62 -12.58 4.21 -9.74
C PHE A 62 -14.02 3.64 -9.67
N GLY A 63 -15.05 4.48 -9.58
CA GLY A 63 -16.45 4.02 -9.53
C GLY A 63 -16.87 3.53 -8.14
N ALA A 64 -16.35 4.17 -7.09
CA ALA A 64 -16.69 3.89 -5.70
C ALA A 64 -18.14 4.26 -5.32
N ASP A 65 -18.75 5.24 -6.00
CA ASP A 65 -20.14 5.68 -5.83
C ASP A 65 -20.87 5.66 -7.19
N PRO A 66 -21.33 4.48 -7.66
CA PRO A 66 -22.02 4.37 -8.95
C PRO A 66 -23.33 5.17 -9.00
N ALA A 67 -24.07 5.23 -7.88
CA ALA A 67 -25.36 5.93 -7.86
C ALA A 67 -25.19 7.44 -8.05
N GLY A 68 -24.27 8.07 -7.32
CA GLY A 68 -23.98 9.49 -7.51
C GLY A 68 -23.30 9.78 -8.85
N ASP A 69 -22.48 8.87 -9.37
CA ASP A 69 -21.89 9.01 -10.70
C ASP A 69 -22.94 8.99 -11.81
N HIS A 70 -23.96 8.16 -11.66
CA HIS A 70 -25.09 8.10 -12.58
C HIS A 70 -25.83 9.43 -12.64
N GLU A 71 -26.14 10.00 -11.48
CA GLU A 71 -26.80 11.30 -11.37
C GLU A 71 -25.97 12.42 -12.03
N ARG A 72 -24.65 12.42 -11.80
CA ARG A 72 -23.70 13.39 -12.39
C ARG A 72 -23.59 13.25 -13.92
N LEU A 73 -23.73 12.03 -14.43
CA LEU A 73 -23.73 11.75 -15.86
C LEU A 73 -25.06 12.15 -16.53
N THR A 74 -26.18 11.84 -15.89
CA THR A 74 -27.50 11.90 -16.54
C THR A 74 -28.30 13.16 -16.23
N ARG A 75 -28.08 13.82 -15.07
CA ARG A 75 -28.94 14.92 -14.59
C ARG A 75 -28.22 16.24 -14.41
N GLU A 76 -26.98 16.22 -13.92
CA GLU A 76 -26.23 17.45 -13.69
C GLU A 76 -25.96 18.26 -14.96
N SER A 77 -25.70 19.56 -14.79
CA SER A 77 -25.38 20.48 -15.90
C SER A 77 -26.46 20.52 -17.00
N ARG A 78 -27.75 20.34 -16.64
CA ARG A 78 -28.89 20.33 -17.58
C ARG A 78 -28.80 19.22 -18.64
N VAL A 79 -28.38 18.01 -18.24
CA VAL A 79 -28.31 16.81 -19.11
C VAL A 79 -27.34 16.98 -20.30
N ARG A 80 -26.43 17.97 -20.26
CA ARG A 80 -25.53 18.29 -21.38
C ARG A 80 -24.53 17.18 -21.75
N ARG A 81 -24.44 16.11 -20.97
CA ARG A 81 -23.40 15.08 -21.13
C ARG A 81 -23.82 13.96 -22.05
N LEU A 82 -25.12 13.65 -22.06
CA LEU A 82 -25.72 12.57 -22.83
C LEU A 82 -26.77 13.17 -23.76
N ASN A 83 -26.78 12.71 -25.00
CA ASN A 83 -27.80 13.04 -25.97
C ASN A 83 -28.53 11.75 -26.33
N PHE A 84 -29.83 11.71 -26.02
CA PHE A 84 -30.68 10.53 -26.24
C PHE A 84 -31.39 10.53 -27.60
N VAL A 85 -31.17 11.57 -28.42
CA VAL A 85 -31.70 11.67 -29.78
C VAL A 85 -30.62 11.37 -30.81
N ASP A 86 -29.45 11.98 -30.63
CA ASP A 86 -28.24 11.70 -31.41
C ASP A 86 -27.18 11.20 -30.44
N ILE A 87 -27.09 9.87 -30.32
CA ILE A 87 -26.24 9.19 -29.34
C ILE A 87 -24.78 9.58 -29.53
N ASP A 88 -24.31 9.64 -30.78
CA ASP A 88 -22.92 9.95 -31.12
C ASP A 88 -22.58 11.43 -30.84
N ALA A 89 -23.59 12.31 -30.78
CA ALA A 89 -23.44 13.69 -30.31
C ALA A 89 -23.39 13.83 -28.77
N SER A 90 -23.45 12.74 -28.01
CA SER A 90 -23.23 12.77 -26.57
C SER A 90 -21.84 13.32 -26.24
N LEU A 91 -21.78 14.39 -25.45
CA LEU A 91 -20.52 15.03 -25.06
C LEU A 91 -19.56 14.03 -24.39
N LEU A 92 -20.10 13.04 -23.66
CA LEU A 92 -19.32 11.95 -23.09
C LEU A 92 -18.51 11.19 -24.16
N LEU A 93 -19.17 10.76 -25.24
CA LEU A 93 -18.54 10.03 -26.34
C LEU A 93 -17.60 10.94 -27.14
N GLN A 94 -18.02 12.17 -27.44
CA GLN A 94 -17.21 13.13 -28.21
C GLN A 94 -15.92 13.53 -27.49
N LYS A 95 -15.97 13.78 -26.17
CA LYS A 95 -14.77 14.08 -25.37
C LYS A 95 -13.90 12.84 -25.17
N GLY A 96 -14.52 11.69 -24.95
CA GLY A 96 -13.82 10.40 -24.82
C GLY A 96 -13.03 10.04 -26.08
N THR A 97 -13.62 10.24 -27.26
CA THR A 97 -13.00 9.94 -28.56
C THR A 97 -12.11 11.07 -29.10
N GLY A 98 -12.11 12.24 -28.44
CA GLY A 98 -11.32 13.40 -28.85
C GLY A 98 -11.90 14.18 -30.03
N GLN A 99 -13.15 13.92 -30.43
CA GLN A 99 -13.87 14.70 -31.45
C GLN A 99 -14.13 16.14 -31.00
N VAL A 100 -14.20 16.38 -29.69
CA VAL A 100 -14.27 17.72 -29.09
C VAL A 100 -13.05 17.93 -28.17
N PRO A 101 -12.43 19.14 -28.15
CA PRO A 101 -11.26 19.41 -27.34
C PRO A 101 -11.42 19.01 -25.87
N HIS A 102 -10.52 18.18 -25.36
CA HIS A 102 -10.58 17.66 -24.01
C HIS A 102 -9.18 17.65 -23.40
N GLY A 103 -9.00 18.29 -22.24
CA GLY A 103 -7.69 18.38 -21.57
C GLY A 103 -7.10 17.02 -21.18
N GLY A 104 -7.94 16.00 -20.98
CA GLY A 104 -7.49 14.62 -20.73
C GLY A 104 -7.04 13.86 -21.97
N GLY A 105 -7.16 14.44 -23.16
CA GLY A 105 -6.93 13.77 -24.45
C GLY A 105 -8.01 12.74 -24.80
N ALA A 106 -7.84 12.06 -25.93
CA ALA A 106 -8.67 10.93 -26.32
C ALA A 106 -8.37 9.72 -25.43
N ARG A 107 -9.41 9.14 -24.84
CA ARG A 107 -9.37 7.96 -23.97
C ARG A 107 -10.08 6.75 -24.55
N LEU A 108 -10.91 6.98 -25.56
CA LEU A 108 -11.78 6.02 -26.21
C LEU A 108 -11.53 6.06 -27.73
N ARG A 109 -11.81 4.96 -28.43
CA ARG A 109 -11.76 4.91 -29.89
C ARG A 109 -13.14 4.55 -30.43
N VAL A 110 -13.61 5.27 -31.44
CA VAL A 110 -14.89 4.96 -32.11
C VAL A 110 -14.87 3.51 -32.61
N GLY A 111 -15.95 2.77 -32.36
CA GLY A 111 -16.07 1.35 -32.70
C GLY A 111 -15.22 0.40 -31.86
N SER A 112 -14.54 0.87 -30.81
CA SER A 112 -13.98 -0.04 -29.81
C SER A 112 -15.11 -0.65 -28.98
N ALA A 113 -14.88 -1.81 -28.39
CA ALA A 113 -15.92 -2.46 -27.59
C ALA A 113 -16.33 -1.62 -26.37
N GLU A 114 -15.40 -0.90 -25.74
CA GLU A 114 -15.73 0.06 -24.68
C GLU A 114 -16.61 1.20 -25.19
N TYR A 115 -16.43 1.62 -26.44
CA TYR A 115 -17.25 2.64 -27.07
C TYR A 115 -18.66 2.13 -27.34
N GLU A 116 -18.78 0.93 -27.90
CA GLU A 116 -20.10 0.32 -28.13
C GLU A 116 -20.85 0.04 -26.83
N ILE A 117 -20.17 -0.33 -25.74
CA ILE A 117 -20.84 -0.47 -24.43
C ILE A 117 -21.44 0.84 -23.96
N LEU A 118 -20.66 1.92 -23.99
CA LEU A 118 -21.15 3.24 -23.57
C LEU A 118 -22.27 3.72 -24.50
N ARG A 119 -22.11 3.54 -25.81
CA ARG A 119 -23.08 3.93 -26.82
C ARG A 119 -24.41 3.17 -26.66
N THR A 120 -24.38 1.85 -26.55
CA THR A 120 -25.56 1.00 -26.33
C THR A 120 -26.24 1.31 -25.00
N TRP A 121 -25.47 1.58 -23.95
CA TRP A 121 -26.05 2.03 -22.67
C TRP A 121 -26.79 3.36 -22.80
N ILE A 122 -26.21 4.34 -23.52
CA ILE A 122 -26.86 5.64 -23.76
C ILE A 122 -28.11 5.48 -24.63
N ASP A 123 -28.02 4.68 -25.69
CA ASP A 123 -29.14 4.36 -26.60
C ASP A 123 -30.31 3.71 -25.84
N GLY A 124 -29.99 2.83 -24.88
CA GLY A 124 -30.95 2.26 -23.91
C GLY A 124 -31.48 3.24 -22.86
N GLY A 125 -31.29 4.55 -23.04
CA GLY A 125 -31.77 5.59 -22.13
C GLY A 125 -30.86 5.86 -20.92
N ALA A 126 -29.64 5.32 -20.92
CA ALA A 126 -28.67 5.44 -19.83
C ALA A 126 -29.26 5.05 -18.47
N VAL A 127 -30.07 3.99 -18.42
CA VAL A 127 -30.75 3.54 -17.20
C VAL A 127 -29.73 3.03 -16.16
N ALA A 128 -29.98 3.32 -14.89
CA ALA A 128 -29.28 2.66 -13.79
C ALA A 128 -30.01 1.35 -13.46
N ASP A 129 -29.30 0.22 -13.52
CA ASP A 129 -29.79 -1.07 -13.06
C ASP A 129 -29.69 -1.19 -11.52
N ASP A 130 -30.46 -2.14 -10.96
CA ASP A 130 -30.49 -2.41 -9.52
C ASP A 130 -29.08 -2.78 -9.01
N ALA A 131 -28.63 -2.06 -7.99
CA ALA A 131 -27.31 -2.25 -7.40
C ALA A 131 -27.23 -3.53 -6.56
N ALA A 132 -28.34 -3.99 -5.98
CA ALA A 132 -28.35 -5.12 -5.05
C ALA A 132 -27.78 -6.41 -5.64
N PRO A 133 -28.23 -6.90 -6.83
CA PRO A 133 -27.65 -8.11 -7.44
C PRO A 133 -26.20 -7.90 -7.90
N SER A 134 -25.87 -6.69 -8.37
CA SER A 134 -24.55 -6.32 -8.92
C SER A 134 -23.50 -5.93 -7.87
N ARG A 135 -23.81 -6.10 -6.58
CA ARG A 135 -22.85 -5.89 -5.49
C ARG A 135 -21.79 -7.00 -5.55
N LEU A 136 -20.53 -6.59 -5.66
CA LEU A 136 -19.40 -7.51 -5.74
C LEU A 136 -19.17 -8.22 -4.40
N LYS A 137 -19.15 -9.56 -4.40
CA LYS A 137 -18.73 -10.37 -3.25
C LYS A 137 -17.24 -10.61 -3.24
N ARG A 138 -16.66 -10.95 -4.39
CA ARG A 138 -15.25 -11.35 -4.50
C ARG A 138 -14.71 -11.16 -5.91
N LEU A 139 -13.42 -10.82 -6.01
CA LEU A 139 -12.64 -10.89 -7.25
C LEU A 139 -11.67 -12.06 -7.17
N ILE A 140 -11.63 -12.85 -8.23
CA ILE A 140 -10.76 -14.01 -8.37
C ILE A 140 -9.82 -13.73 -9.54
N VAL A 141 -8.52 -13.62 -9.26
CA VAL A 141 -7.50 -13.45 -10.30
C VAL A 141 -6.80 -14.78 -10.54
N SER A 142 -6.75 -15.21 -11.79
CA SER A 142 -6.20 -16.50 -12.21
C SER A 142 -5.15 -16.30 -13.32
N PRO A 143 -3.91 -16.77 -13.13
CA PRO A 143 -3.37 -17.35 -11.89
C PRO A 143 -3.19 -16.28 -10.79
N ALA A 144 -3.51 -16.62 -9.54
CA ALA A 144 -3.23 -15.77 -8.38
C ALA A 144 -1.72 -15.67 -8.10
N GLU A 145 -0.99 -16.71 -8.46
CA GLU A 145 0.47 -16.74 -8.45
C GLU A 145 0.98 -17.53 -9.65
N LYS A 146 2.00 -17.00 -10.33
CA LYS A 146 2.64 -17.65 -11.46
C LYS A 146 4.15 -17.60 -11.31
N VAL A 147 4.78 -18.77 -11.39
CA VAL A 147 6.22 -18.87 -11.66
C VAL A 147 6.39 -18.81 -13.18
N ALA A 148 7.15 -17.84 -13.66
CA ALA A 148 7.37 -17.58 -15.09
C ALA A 148 8.86 -17.56 -15.41
N GLN A 149 9.22 -17.96 -16.63
CA GLN A 149 10.58 -17.80 -17.15
C GLN A 149 10.80 -16.37 -17.65
N PRO A 150 12.03 -15.84 -17.61
CA PRO A 150 12.33 -14.55 -18.25
C PRO A 150 11.88 -14.54 -19.73
N GLY A 151 11.11 -13.52 -20.12
CA GLY A 151 10.51 -13.40 -21.45
C GLY A 151 9.20 -14.15 -21.66
N GLU A 152 8.76 -15.01 -20.72
CA GLU A 152 7.46 -15.68 -20.79
C GLU A 152 6.33 -14.64 -20.72
N THR A 153 5.35 -14.81 -21.62
CA THR A 153 4.12 -14.02 -21.62
C THR A 153 2.93 -14.91 -21.33
N TYR A 154 2.00 -14.39 -20.54
CA TYR A 154 0.74 -15.07 -20.24
C TYR A 154 -0.34 -14.04 -19.95
N ARG A 155 -1.61 -14.44 -20.00
CA ARG A 155 -2.73 -13.57 -19.67
C ARG A 155 -3.29 -13.90 -18.29
N VAL A 156 -3.61 -12.88 -17.51
CA VAL A 156 -4.43 -13.03 -16.31
C VAL A 156 -5.91 -12.99 -16.67
N LYS A 157 -6.70 -13.88 -16.06
CA LYS A 157 -8.16 -13.86 -16.08
C LYS A 157 -8.66 -13.31 -14.75
N VAL A 158 -9.71 -12.50 -14.79
CA VAL A 158 -10.34 -11.92 -13.60
C VAL A 158 -11.83 -12.24 -13.63
N GLU A 159 -12.31 -12.91 -12.60
CA GLU A 159 -13.71 -13.27 -12.44
C GLU A 159 -14.31 -12.53 -11.24
N ALA A 160 -15.48 -11.95 -11.43
CA ALA A 160 -16.25 -11.27 -10.40
C ALA A 160 -17.41 -12.16 -9.96
N GLU A 161 -17.47 -12.47 -8.67
CA GLU A 161 -18.62 -13.13 -8.04
C GLU A 161 -19.53 -12.06 -7.43
N PHE A 162 -20.81 -12.06 -7.80
CA PHE A 162 -21.78 -11.05 -7.39
C PHE A 162 -22.75 -11.54 -6.31
N ALA A 163 -23.52 -10.61 -5.75
CA ALA A 163 -24.42 -10.87 -4.64
C ALA A 163 -25.55 -11.85 -5.00
N ASP A 164 -26.01 -11.83 -6.24
CA ASP A 164 -26.97 -12.78 -6.82
C ASP A 164 -26.40 -14.19 -7.08
N GLY A 165 -25.09 -14.39 -6.89
CA GLY A 165 -24.41 -15.66 -7.12
C GLY A 165 -23.91 -15.85 -8.55
N SER A 166 -24.14 -14.89 -9.45
CA SER A 166 -23.55 -14.90 -10.79
C SER A 166 -22.04 -14.70 -10.73
N VAL A 167 -21.34 -15.30 -11.69
CA VAL A 167 -19.90 -15.15 -11.91
C VAL A 167 -19.67 -14.69 -13.34
N GLU A 168 -18.90 -13.61 -13.50
CA GLU A 168 -18.65 -12.99 -14.80
C GLU A 168 -17.15 -12.81 -15.03
N ASP A 169 -16.68 -13.04 -16.26
CA ASP A 169 -15.33 -12.66 -16.66
C ASP A 169 -15.25 -11.14 -16.87
N VAL A 170 -14.61 -10.46 -15.93
CA VAL A 170 -14.48 -9.00 -15.92
C VAL A 170 -13.08 -8.54 -16.34
N THR A 171 -12.23 -9.44 -16.85
CA THR A 171 -10.83 -9.15 -17.22
C THR A 171 -10.71 -7.89 -18.07
N ALA A 172 -11.62 -7.75 -19.04
CA ALA A 172 -11.61 -6.69 -20.00
C ALA A 172 -11.93 -5.31 -19.38
N PHE A 173 -12.68 -5.30 -18.27
CA PHE A 173 -13.04 -4.11 -17.49
C PHE A 173 -12.00 -3.75 -16.42
N CYS A 174 -10.98 -4.59 -16.20
CA CYS A 174 -9.98 -4.36 -15.17
C CYS A 174 -8.88 -3.37 -15.58
N VAL A 175 -8.38 -2.64 -14.59
CA VAL A 175 -7.10 -1.92 -14.65
C VAL A 175 -6.02 -2.81 -14.06
N PHE A 176 -4.88 -2.92 -14.73
CA PHE A 176 -3.74 -3.72 -14.30
C PHE A 176 -2.53 -2.82 -14.03
N GLU A 177 -1.82 -3.10 -12.95
CA GLU A 177 -0.62 -2.38 -12.54
C GLU A 177 0.41 -3.37 -11.98
N SER A 178 1.69 -3.17 -12.31
CA SER A 178 2.79 -3.92 -11.70
C SER A 178 3.51 -3.04 -10.69
N LEU A 179 3.73 -3.58 -9.49
CA LEU A 179 4.47 -2.91 -8.41
C LEU A 179 5.99 -2.95 -8.62
N ASP A 180 6.49 -3.87 -9.47
CA ASP A 180 7.88 -3.90 -9.89
C ASP A 180 7.99 -4.28 -11.37
N ARG A 181 8.12 -3.25 -12.20
CA ARG A 181 8.23 -3.37 -13.66
C ARG A 181 9.57 -3.92 -14.13
N ALA A 182 10.60 -3.91 -13.28
CA ALA A 182 11.88 -4.54 -13.61
C ALA A 182 11.79 -6.07 -13.54
N VAL A 183 10.85 -6.60 -12.74
CA VAL A 183 10.58 -8.03 -12.62
C VAL A 183 9.48 -8.49 -13.57
N ALA A 184 8.33 -7.80 -13.63
CA ALA A 184 7.24 -8.14 -14.54
C ALA A 184 6.45 -6.91 -14.98
N THR A 185 6.05 -6.86 -16.25
CA THR A 185 5.13 -5.84 -16.77
C THR A 185 3.77 -6.43 -17.07
N VAL A 186 2.72 -5.62 -16.99
CA VAL A 186 1.37 -6.01 -17.41
C VAL A 186 0.79 -4.91 -18.30
N ASP A 187 0.17 -5.30 -19.41
CA ASP A 187 -0.47 -4.37 -20.32
C ASP A 187 -1.96 -4.14 -19.98
N ARG A 188 -2.63 -3.28 -20.75
CA ARG A 188 -4.05 -2.97 -20.54
C ARG A 188 -4.98 -4.16 -20.80
N ALA A 189 -4.55 -5.17 -21.54
CA ALA A 189 -5.33 -6.36 -21.82
C ALA A 189 -5.10 -7.48 -20.78
N GLY A 190 -4.32 -7.21 -19.73
CA GLY A 190 -3.96 -8.20 -18.73
C GLY A 190 -2.92 -9.20 -19.22
N VAL A 191 -2.16 -8.88 -20.27
CA VAL A 191 -1.02 -9.69 -20.69
C VAL A 191 0.19 -9.30 -19.86
N VAL A 192 0.67 -10.27 -19.08
CA VAL A 192 1.86 -10.17 -18.25
C VAL A 192 3.07 -10.64 -19.04
N THR A 193 4.18 -9.93 -18.92
CA THR A 193 5.49 -10.33 -19.45
C THR A 193 6.48 -10.37 -18.29
N ALA A 194 7.11 -11.53 -18.07
CA ALA A 194 8.22 -11.67 -17.13
C ALA A 194 9.48 -11.02 -17.72
N VAL A 195 10.13 -10.14 -16.95
CA VAL A 195 11.26 -9.33 -17.41
C VAL A 195 12.55 -9.76 -16.73
N GLY A 196 12.63 -9.61 -15.40
CA GLY A 196 13.84 -9.82 -14.61
C GLY A 196 13.57 -10.73 -13.42
N VAL A 197 14.65 -11.26 -12.84
CA VAL A 197 14.58 -12.17 -11.68
C VAL A 197 14.00 -11.43 -10.48
N GLY A 198 12.99 -12.01 -9.82
CA GLY A 198 12.40 -11.43 -8.61
C GLY A 198 10.98 -11.89 -8.32
N ASP A 199 10.32 -11.16 -7.42
CA ASP A 199 8.91 -11.33 -7.04
C ASP A 199 8.18 -10.01 -7.26
N ALA A 200 7.24 -9.97 -8.19
CA ALA A 200 6.43 -8.79 -8.48
C ALA A 200 4.97 -9.03 -8.08
N GLY A 201 4.43 -8.12 -7.29
CA GLY A 201 2.98 -7.99 -7.11
C GLY A 201 2.34 -7.30 -8.31
N LEU A 202 1.21 -7.82 -8.76
CA LEU A 202 0.31 -7.18 -9.71
C LEU A 202 -0.95 -6.74 -8.96
N ILE A 203 -1.33 -5.48 -9.12
CA ILE A 203 -2.63 -4.98 -8.67
C ILE A 203 -3.59 -5.02 -9.85
N VAL A 204 -4.69 -5.74 -9.66
CA VAL A 204 -5.82 -5.82 -10.58
C VAL A 204 -6.98 -5.08 -9.94
N ARG A 205 -7.64 -4.20 -10.68
CA ARG A 205 -8.77 -3.44 -10.14
C ARG A 205 -9.97 -3.53 -11.05
N TYR A 206 -11.09 -4.01 -10.52
CA TYR A 206 -12.40 -3.94 -11.16
C TYR A 206 -13.27 -2.97 -10.36
N ARG A 207 -13.73 -1.89 -11.01
CA ARG A 207 -14.35 -0.74 -10.31
C ARG A 207 -13.42 -0.25 -9.19
N ALA A 208 -13.92 -0.05 -7.98
CA ALA A 208 -13.13 0.38 -6.84
C ALA A 208 -12.54 -0.78 -6.01
N GLN A 209 -12.62 -2.02 -6.51
CA GLN A 209 -12.25 -3.22 -5.77
C GLN A 209 -10.90 -3.76 -6.30
N PRO A 210 -9.81 -3.66 -5.51
CA PRO A 210 -8.53 -4.23 -5.87
C PRO A 210 -8.46 -5.74 -5.55
N ALA A 211 -7.64 -6.45 -6.31
CA ALA A 211 -7.19 -7.80 -6.06
C ALA A 211 -5.69 -7.88 -6.41
N ALA A 212 -4.98 -8.81 -5.79
CA ALA A 212 -3.56 -9.00 -6.04
C ALA A 212 -3.30 -10.34 -6.76
N ALA A 213 -2.32 -10.33 -7.67
CA ALA A 213 -1.66 -11.52 -8.17
C ALA A 213 -0.15 -11.39 -8.01
N ARG A 214 0.59 -12.49 -8.08
CA ARG A 214 2.06 -12.50 -7.98
C ARG A 214 2.72 -13.16 -9.17
N VAL A 215 3.84 -12.59 -9.59
CA VAL A 215 4.73 -13.14 -10.61
C VAL A 215 6.08 -13.41 -9.96
N LEU A 216 6.47 -14.67 -9.89
CA LEU A 216 7.82 -15.05 -9.51
C LEU A 216 8.61 -15.36 -10.76
N VAL A 217 9.75 -14.73 -10.91
CA VAL A 217 10.69 -14.98 -12.00
C VAL A 217 11.97 -15.52 -11.38
N PRO A 218 12.18 -16.84 -11.37
CA PRO A 218 13.40 -17.42 -10.82
C PRO A 218 14.62 -17.10 -11.68
N ARG A 219 15.79 -17.08 -11.07
CA ARG A 219 17.06 -17.06 -11.80
C ARG A 219 17.17 -18.33 -12.64
N SER A 220 17.54 -18.20 -13.91
CA SER A 220 17.81 -19.36 -14.76
C SER A 220 19.05 -20.12 -14.27
N GLY A 221 19.04 -21.44 -14.43
CA GLY A 221 20.15 -22.32 -14.08
C GLY A 221 19.73 -23.50 -13.21
N THR A 222 20.63 -24.46 -13.04
CA THR A 222 20.40 -25.71 -12.28
C THR A 222 21.16 -25.74 -10.96
N ASN A 223 21.39 -24.58 -10.35
CA ASN A 223 22.12 -24.52 -9.08
C ASN A 223 21.35 -25.32 -8.03
N ALA A 224 21.97 -26.35 -7.47
CA ALA A 224 21.41 -27.02 -6.32
C ALA A 224 21.39 -26.02 -5.17
N PHE A 225 20.21 -25.79 -4.59
CA PHE A 225 20.11 -24.97 -3.39
C PHE A 225 20.86 -25.68 -2.26
N PRO A 226 21.82 -25.03 -1.59
CA PRO A 226 22.63 -25.66 -0.55
C PRO A 226 21.76 -26.08 0.63
N ASP A 227 22.19 -27.13 1.33
CA ASP A 227 21.60 -27.47 2.61
C ASP A 227 22.03 -26.43 3.65
N VAL A 228 21.12 -25.53 3.99
CA VAL A 228 21.34 -24.44 4.94
C VAL A 228 20.39 -24.59 6.11
N THR A 229 20.95 -24.78 7.29
CA THR A 229 20.20 -24.84 8.55
C THR A 229 19.72 -23.43 8.93
N PRO A 230 18.41 -23.19 9.05
CA PRO A 230 17.89 -21.92 9.56
C PRO A 230 18.25 -21.74 11.04
N ASN A 231 18.65 -20.53 11.47
CA ASN A 231 18.88 -20.25 12.89
C ASN A 231 17.58 -19.95 13.64
N ASN A 232 16.57 -19.44 12.93
CA ASN A 232 15.27 -19.06 13.48
C ASN A 232 14.16 -19.21 12.43
N PHE A 233 12.92 -18.88 12.81
CA PHE A 233 11.76 -18.98 11.92
C PHE A 233 11.80 -17.99 10.74
N ILE A 234 12.49 -16.85 10.87
CA ILE A 234 12.66 -15.84 9.82
C ILE A 234 13.57 -16.41 8.72
N ASP A 235 14.70 -16.99 9.09
CA ASP A 235 15.63 -17.64 8.15
C ASP A 235 14.91 -18.74 7.35
N ALA A 236 14.01 -19.49 7.97
CA ALA A 236 13.23 -20.51 7.28
C ALA A 236 12.35 -19.92 6.16
N GLN A 237 11.70 -18.77 6.40
CA GLN A 237 10.90 -18.06 5.39
C GLN A 237 11.78 -17.46 4.30
N VAL A 238 12.92 -16.85 4.67
CA VAL A 238 13.89 -16.30 3.71
C VAL A 238 14.43 -17.41 2.79
N HIS A 239 14.88 -18.53 3.36
CA HIS A 239 15.38 -19.68 2.59
C HIS A 239 14.31 -20.27 1.68
N ALA A 240 13.05 -20.38 2.14
CA ALA A 240 11.94 -20.81 1.30
C ALA A 240 11.74 -19.88 0.10
N LYS A 241 11.83 -18.56 0.29
CA LYS A 241 11.71 -17.59 -0.81
C LYS A 241 12.88 -17.66 -1.78
N LEU A 242 14.11 -17.72 -1.27
CA LEU A 242 15.33 -17.84 -2.09
C LEU A 242 15.29 -19.11 -2.96
N ARG A 243 14.86 -20.26 -2.39
CA ARG A 243 14.63 -21.52 -3.13
C ARG A 243 13.70 -21.32 -4.32
N ARG A 244 12.54 -20.69 -4.09
CA ARG A 244 11.54 -20.45 -5.14
C ARG A 244 12.06 -19.53 -6.25
N LEU A 245 12.97 -18.60 -5.92
CA LEU A 245 13.61 -17.70 -6.87
C LEU A 245 14.89 -18.28 -7.50
N ASN A 246 15.28 -19.51 -7.15
CA ASN A 246 16.57 -20.10 -7.55
C ASN A 246 17.75 -19.16 -7.24
N LEU A 247 17.68 -18.48 -6.09
CA LEU A 247 18.74 -17.60 -5.59
C LEU A 247 19.49 -18.34 -4.49
N LEU A 248 20.81 -18.43 -4.63
CA LEU A 248 21.64 -18.99 -3.58
C LEU A 248 21.71 -17.99 -2.41
N PRO A 249 21.65 -18.47 -1.15
CA PRO A 249 21.99 -17.63 -0.01
C PRO A 249 23.39 -17.05 -0.17
N ALA A 250 23.59 -15.82 0.32
CA ALA A 250 24.92 -15.23 0.34
C ALA A 250 25.84 -16.04 1.27
N GLU A 251 27.14 -16.07 0.96
CA GLU A 251 28.12 -16.67 1.84
C GLU A 251 28.16 -15.96 3.19
N VAL A 252 28.46 -16.72 4.25
CA VAL A 252 28.68 -16.17 5.58
C VAL A 252 29.92 -15.29 5.52
N CYS A 253 29.76 -14.00 5.85
CA CYS A 253 30.90 -13.08 5.88
C CYS A 253 31.92 -13.45 6.95
N ASP A 254 33.17 -13.00 6.77
CA ASP A 254 34.24 -13.17 7.76
C ASP A 254 33.95 -12.42 9.07
N ASP A 255 34.68 -12.76 10.12
CA ASP A 255 34.45 -12.23 11.48
C ASP A 255 34.68 -10.72 11.60
N ALA A 256 35.65 -10.15 10.87
CA ALA A 256 35.89 -8.71 10.92
C ALA A 256 34.75 -7.94 10.25
N THR A 257 34.28 -8.45 9.10
CA THR A 257 33.11 -7.92 8.39
C THR A 257 31.85 -8.04 9.24
N PHE A 258 31.63 -9.20 9.87
CA PHE A 258 30.51 -9.42 10.78
C PHE A 258 30.53 -8.41 11.93
N LEU A 259 31.65 -8.31 12.65
CA LEU A 259 31.77 -7.45 13.83
C LEU A 259 31.50 -5.98 13.49
N ARG A 260 32.05 -5.49 12.37
CA ARG A 260 31.80 -4.12 11.91
C ARG A 260 30.32 -3.89 11.59
N ARG A 261 29.67 -4.83 10.87
CA ARG A 261 28.26 -4.69 10.47
C ARG A 261 27.32 -4.74 11.67
N VAL A 262 27.53 -5.69 12.57
CA VAL A 262 26.64 -5.87 13.74
C VAL A 262 26.76 -4.70 14.72
N HIS A 263 27.96 -4.13 14.92
CA HIS A 263 28.11 -2.92 15.73
C HIS A 263 27.35 -1.73 15.12
N LEU A 264 27.51 -1.48 13.82
CA LEU A 264 26.82 -0.38 13.16
C LEU A 264 25.29 -0.57 13.17
N ASP A 265 24.81 -1.80 12.99
CA ASP A 265 23.39 -2.09 12.91
C ASP A 265 22.69 -2.08 14.28
N VAL A 266 23.34 -2.65 15.30
CA VAL A 266 22.74 -2.84 16.63
C VAL A 266 22.92 -1.59 17.50
N VAL A 267 24.09 -0.93 17.45
CA VAL A 267 24.44 0.19 18.36
C VAL A 267 24.84 1.48 17.66
N GLY A 268 24.93 1.50 16.32
CA GLY A 268 25.21 2.73 15.56
C GLY A 268 26.67 3.19 15.57
N GLU A 269 27.59 2.40 16.13
CA GLU A 269 29.00 2.77 16.33
C GLU A 269 29.94 1.73 15.70
N LEU A 270 31.24 2.05 15.62
CA LEU A 270 32.26 1.08 15.20
C LEU A 270 32.84 0.34 16.43
N PRO A 271 33.27 -0.92 16.28
CA PRO A 271 34.01 -1.59 17.34
C PRO A 271 35.36 -0.89 17.58
N THR A 272 35.78 -0.82 18.84
CA THR A 272 37.11 -0.33 19.20
C THR A 272 38.20 -1.28 18.72
N PRO A 273 39.45 -0.80 18.51
CA PRO A 273 40.56 -1.68 18.12
C PRO A 273 40.78 -2.86 19.07
N GLU A 274 40.55 -2.66 20.37
CA GLU A 274 40.65 -3.69 21.41
C GLU A 274 39.58 -4.76 21.24
N GLU A 275 38.32 -4.36 21.00
CA GLU A 275 37.21 -5.29 20.76
C GLU A 275 37.40 -6.10 19.48
N VAL A 276 37.92 -5.46 18.41
CA VAL A 276 38.27 -6.17 17.18
C VAL A 276 39.30 -7.25 17.46
N ARG A 277 40.40 -6.92 18.14
CA ARG A 277 41.45 -7.89 18.47
C ARG A 277 40.92 -9.03 19.35
N ALA A 278 40.10 -8.72 20.36
CA ALA A 278 39.52 -9.72 21.24
C ALA A 278 38.57 -10.67 20.49
N PHE A 279 37.67 -10.13 19.66
CA PHE A 279 36.70 -10.92 18.91
C PHE A 279 37.33 -11.82 17.83
N LEU A 280 38.39 -11.33 17.18
CA LEU A 280 39.14 -12.11 16.21
C LEU A 280 40.01 -13.22 16.85
N ALA A 281 40.44 -13.02 18.09
CA ALA A 281 41.18 -14.02 18.85
C ALA A 281 40.26 -15.10 19.47
N ASP A 282 38.97 -14.81 19.64
CA ASP A 282 37.99 -15.77 20.16
C ASP A 282 37.71 -16.88 19.13
N ALA A 283 37.93 -18.13 19.53
CA ALA A 283 37.71 -19.32 18.71
C ALA A 283 36.37 -20.03 19.01
N SER A 284 35.54 -19.48 19.90
CA SER A 284 34.22 -20.03 20.23
C SER A 284 33.30 -20.04 19.01
N SER A 285 32.55 -21.14 18.83
CA SER A 285 31.47 -21.20 17.83
C SER A 285 30.34 -20.21 18.12
N GLU A 286 30.17 -19.84 19.39
CA GLU A 286 29.07 -19.00 19.87
C GLU A 286 29.42 -17.51 19.91
N LYS A 287 30.65 -17.11 19.54
CA LYS A 287 31.13 -15.74 19.70
C LYS A 287 30.24 -14.69 19.03
N ARG A 288 29.64 -15.03 17.88
CA ARG A 288 28.72 -14.13 17.15
C ARG A 288 27.41 -13.92 17.91
N ALA A 289 26.81 -14.99 18.41
CA ALA A 289 25.60 -14.92 19.22
C ALA A 289 25.87 -14.15 20.52
N ALA A 290 26.95 -14.49 21.22
CA ALA A 290 27.35 -13.79 22.44
C ALA A 290 27.63 -12.30 22.21
N LYS A 291 28.23 -11.93 21.06
CA LYS A 291 28.44 -10.53 20.69
C LYS A 291 27.12 -9.80 20.43
N ILE A 292 26.14 -10.45 19.79
CA ILE A 292 24.80 -9.85 19.58
C ILE A 292 24.12 -9.60 20.93
N GLU A 293 24.08 -10.61 21.81
CA GLU A 293 23.51 -10.50 23.16
C GLU A 293 24.17 -9.39 23.97
N GLU A 294 25.49 -9.23 23.86
CA GLU A 294 26.20 -8.14 24.52
C GLU A 294 25.83 -6.77 23.92
N LEU A 295 25.78 -6.64 22.59
CA LEU A 295 25.49 -5.38 21.91
C LEU A 295 24.08 -4.85 22.19
N VAL A 296 23.07 -5.72 22.27
CA VAL A 296 21.69 -5.28 22.56
C VAL A 296 21.55 -4.70 23.97
N THR A 297 22.47 -5.01 24.89
CA THR A 297 22.49 -4.42 26.24
C THR A 297 23.21 -3.05 26.30
N ARG A 298 23.87 -2.61 25.22
CA ARG A 298 24.59 -1.33 25.21
C ARG A 298 23.63 -0.14 25.12
N PRO A 299 23.98 1.02 25.72
CA PRO A 299 23.20 2.25 25.60
C PRO A 299 22.89 2.65 24.15
N GLY A 300 23.87 2.46 23.24
CA GLY A 300 23.71 2.78 21.81
C GLY A 300 22.56 2.01 21.13
N HIS A 301 22.22 0.82 21.60
CA HIS A 301 21.06 0.08 21.10
C HIS A 301 19.76 0.83 21.40
N ALA A 302 19.57 1.22 22.66
CA ALA A 302 18.41 2.01 23.09
C ALA A 302 18.38 3.36 22.37
N ASP A 303 19.53 4.03 22.19
CA ASP A 303 19.61 5.32 21.50
C ASP A 303 19.18 5.20 20.02
N LEU A 304 19.70 4.22 19.28
CA LEU A 304 19.37 4.02 17.87
C LEU A 304 17.89 3.65 17.68
N TRP A 305 17.35 2.75 18.49
CA TRP A 305 15.95 2.36 18.41
C TRP A 305 15.01 3.47 18.88
N THR A 306 15.44 4.32 19.81
CA THR A 306 14.68 5.52 20.21
C THR A 306 14.45 6.42 18.99
N LEU A 307 15.49 6.65 18.16
CA LEU A 307 15.33 7.44 16.94
C LEU A 307 14.30 6.83 15.98
N LYS A 308 14.39 5.51 15.73
CA LYS A 308 13.44 4.79 14.85
C LYS A 308 12.01 4.90 15.37
N PHE A 309 11.78 4.70 16.66
CA PHE A 309 10.45 4.81 17.27
C PHE A 309 9.95 6.25 17.33
N CYS A 310 10.82 7.23 17.59
CA CYS A 310 10.44 8.65 17.51
C CYS A 310 9.97 9.03 16.10
N ASP A 311 10.62 8.53 15.04
CA ASP A 311 10.19 8.78 13.66
C ASP A 311 8.86 8.09 13.33
N LEU A 312 8.74 6.81 13.71
CA LEU A 312 7.53 6.02 13.50
C LEU A 312 6.32 6.62 14.23
N LEU A 313 6.54 6.97 15.50
CA LEU A 313 5.56 7.59 16.37
C LEU A 313 5.55 9.11 16.22
N LYS A 314 6.14 9.72 15.19
CA LYS A 314 6.03 11.17 14.90
C LYS A 314 6.28 12.08 16.12
N ALA A 315 7.32 11.81 16.91
CA ALA A 315 7.61 12.57 18.14
C ALA A 315 7.92 14.05 17.90
N ALA A 316 8.18 14.46 16.65
CA ALA A 316 8.38 15.87 16.28
C ALA A 316 7.10 16.60 15.86
N ASP A 317 5.94 15.93 15.87
CA ASP A 317 4.65 16.48 15.42
C ASP A 317 3.82 17.03 16.60
N PHE A 318 4.49 17.84 17.43
CA PHE A 318 3.84 18.68 18.43
C PHE A 318 3.79 20.10 17.88
N GLY A 319 2.63 20.75 17.98
CA GLY A 319 2.45 22.14 17.55
C GLY A 319 2.06 23.03 18.72
N VAL A 320 2.27 24.34 18.53
CA VAL A 320 1.99 25.37 19.53
C VAL A 320 0.46 25.64 19.56
N TYR A 321 -0.24 24.90 20.45
CA TYR A 321 -1.61 25.03 21.02
C TYR A 321 -2.86 24.36 20.40
N ALA A 322 -3.52 23.54 21.26
CA ALA A 322 -4.77 23.88 21.98
C ALA A 322 -4.72 23.60 23.51
N ASP A 323 -3.66 22.95 24.03
CA ASP A 323 -3.53 22.42 25.41
C ASP A 323 -2.15 22.67 26.08
N ALA A 324 -1.33 23.57 25.54
CA ALA A 324 0.02 23.95 26.04
C ALA A 324 1.19 23.00 25.74
N LEU A 325 1.03 22.03 24.85
CA LEU A 325 2.15 21.23 24.36
C LEU A 325 3.02 22.00 23.34
N SER A 326 4.32 21.70 23.33
CA SER A 326 5.29 22.30 22.41
C SER A 326 6.35 21.30 21.97
N LYS A 327 6.89 21.53 20.77
CA LYS A 327 7.98 20.71 20.22
C LYS A 327 9.22 20.76 21.11
N GLU A 328 9.46 21.89 21.75
CA GLU A 328 10.63 22.13 22.60
C GLU A 328 10.55 21.38 23.92
N HIS A 329 9.34 21.17 24.48
CA HIS A 329 9.18 20.54 25.79
C HIS A 329 8.74 19.07 25.70
N ASP A 330 7.83 18.73 24.78
CA ASP A 330 7.16 17.41 24.80
C ASP A 330 7.81 16.37 23.90
N ALA A 331 8.43 16.77 22.79
CA ALA A 331 9.23 15.86 21.98
C ALA A 331 10.37 15.22 22.79
N PRO A 332 11.15 15.99 23.60
CA PRO A 332 12.17 15.42 24.48
C PRO A 332 11.62 14.48 25.56
N ARG A 333 10.43 14.76 26.11
CA ARG A 333 9.77 13.88 27.11
C ARG A 333 9.35 12.56 26.50
N MET A 334 8.71 12.60 25.32
CA MET A 334 8.36 11.40 24.57
C MET A 334 9.60 10.58 24.21
N GLN A 335 10.67 11.23 23.74
CA GLN A 335 11.95 10.59 23.47
C GLN A 335 12.55 9.94 24.72
N ALA A 336 12.55 10.65 25.86
CA ALA A 336 13.08 10.14 27.12
C ALA A 336 12.31 8.91 27.61
N TRP A 337 10.98 8.90 27.48
CA TRP A 337 10.15 7.75 27.81
C TRP A 337 10.44 6.55 26.91
N ILE A 338 10.47 6.74 25.58
CA ILE A 338 10.77 5.66 24.62
C ILE A 338 12.14 5.05 24.92
N ARG A 339 13.14 5.91 25.13
CA ARG A 339 14.50 5.49 25.46
C ARG A 339 14.55 4.68 26.75
N ALA A 340 13.83 5.10 27.80
CA ALA A 340 13.77 4.37 29.05
C ALA A 340 13.19 2.96 28.86
N ARG A 341 12.08 2.83 28.13
CA ARG A 341 11.46 1.52 27.86
C ARG A 341 12.35 0.59 27.04
N LEU A 342 13.10 1.12 26.07
CA LEU A 342 14.06 0.35 25.28
C LEU A 342 15.27 -0.07 26.12
N ALA A 343 15.80 0.81 26.97
CA ALA A 343 16.90 0.49 27.88
C ALA A 343 16.50 -0.53 28.95
N GLU A 344 15.23 -0.54 29.38
CA GLU A 344 14.63 -1.53 30.27
C GLU A 344 14.34 -2.87 29.55
N ASN A 345 14.53 -2.94 28.23
CA ASN A 345 14.21 -4.09 27.39
C ASN A 345 12.75 -4.56 27.57
N VAL A 346 11.80 -3.61 27.61
CA VAL A 346 10.38 -3.91 27.74
C VAL A 346 9.90 -4.70 26.52
N PRO A 347 9.18 -5.82 26.70
CA PRO A 347 8.60 -6.60 25.60
C PRO A 347 7.76 -5.73 24.66
N TYR A 348 7.80 -6.01 23.37
CA TYR A 348 7.13 -5.17 22.37
C TYR A 348 5.61 -5.06 22.60
N ASP A 349 4.95 -6.13 23.02
CA ASP A 349 3.54 -6.15 23.38
C ASP A 349 3.24 -5.23 24.56
N GLU A 350 4.05 -5.28 25.63
CA GLU A 350 3.93 -4.35 26.76
C GLU A 350 4.23 -2.90 26.36
N PHE A 351 5.22 -2.68 25.49
CA PHE A 351 5.57 -1.34 24.98
C PHE A 351 4.37 -0.74 24.23
N VAL A 352 3.75 -1.51 23.35
CA VAL A 352 2.56 -1.09 22.59
C VAL A 352 1.36 -0.91 23.52
N GLU A 353 1.12 -1.82 24.46
CA GLU A 353 0.04 -1.70 25.46
C GLU A 353 0.15 -0.39 26.24
N ARG A 354 1.36 -0.05 26.72
CA ARG A 354 1.63 1.19 27.47
C ARG A 354 1.43 2.45 26.64
N ILE A 355 1.39 2.37 25.31
CA ILE A 355 1.05 3.48 24.43
C ILE A 355 -0.47 3.51 24.21
N LEU A 356 -1.07 2.38 23.82
CA LEU A 356 -2.47 2.31 23.40
C LEU A 356 -3.45 2.48 24.57
N LEU A 357 -3.10 1.99 25.76
CA LEU A 357 -3.93 2.08 26.97
C LEU A 357 -3.53 3.26 27.88
N ALA A 358 -2.75 4.21 27.36
CA ALA A 358 -2.25 5.33 28.14
C ALA A 358 -3.39 6.19 28.71
N THR A 359 -3.23 6.62 29.96
CA THR A 359 -4.12 7.59 30.60
C THR A 359 -3.27 8.63 31.31
N SER A 360 -3.63 9.90 31.25
CA SER A 360 -2.80 10.96 31.83
C SER A 360 -2.55 10.78 33.34
N ARG A 361 -3.50 10.18 34.07
CA ARG A 361 -3.37 9.97 35.52
C ARG A 361 -2.69 8.67 35.93
N GLU A 362 -2.71 7.61 35.11
CA GLU A 362 -2.09 6.32 35.47
C GLU A 362 -2.48 5.77 36.86
N GLY A 363 -3.69 6.07 37.33
CA GLY A 363 -4.16 5.69 38.67
C GLY A 363 -3.78 6.63 39.83
N ARG A 364 -2.97 7.67 39.58
CA ARG A 364 -2.65 8.74 40.56
C ARG A 364 -3.90 9.48 41.02
N THR A 365 -3.91 9.94 42.26
CA THR A 365 -4.88 10.91 42.78
C THR A 365 -4.80 12.24 42.02
N MET A 366 -5.81 13.09 42.14
CA MET A 366 -5.78 14.40 41.47
C MET A 366 -4.63 15.27 41.98
N ASP A 367 -4.38 15.26 43.29
CA ASP A 367 -3.32 16.07 43.90
C ASP A 367 -1.92 15.63 43.46
N GLU A 368 -1.67 14.31 43.40
CA GLU A 368 -0.41 13.76 42.87
C GLU A 368 -0.22 14.12 41.39
N TYR A 369 -1.27 14.00 40.59
CA TYR A 369 -1.23 14.35 39.17
C TYR A 369 -0.94 15.84 38.96
N VAL A 370 -1.61 16.73 39.70
CA VAL A 370 -1.38 18.18 39.64
C VAL A 370 0.05 18.54 40.06
N ALA A 371 0.55 17.94 41.14
CA ALA A 371 1.91 18.18 41.62
C ALA A 371 2.97 17.79 40.57
N GLU A 372 2.79 16.65 39.90
CA GLU A 372 3.68 16.22 38.83
C GLU A 372 3.59 17.12 37.60
N VAL A 373 2.38 17.47 37.16
CA VAL A 373 2.17 18.37 36.02
C VAL A 373 2.84 19.73 36.27
N ASN A 374 2.68 20.29 37.46
CA ASN A 374 3.37 21.53 37.85
C ASN A 374 4.90 21.36 37.78
N SER A 375 5.42 20.23 38.27
CA SER A 375 6.86 19.92 38.22
C SER A 375 7.39 19.82 36.78
N LEU A 376 6.59 19.29 35.85
CA LEU A 376 6.93 19.23 34.42
C LEU A 376 6.95 20.63 33.78
N PHE A 377 5.99 21.50 34.12
CA PHE A 377 5.92 22.87 33.58
C PHE A 377 7.00 23.80 34.15
N GLU A 378 7.49 23.54 35.36
CA GLU A 378 8.50 24.36 36.02
C GLU A 378 9.91 24.25 35.41
N GLY A 379 10.17 23.36 34.44
CA GLY A 379 11.49 23.37 33.81
C GLY A 379 11.76 22.39 32.69
N TYR A 380 11.96 22.93 31.49
CA TYR A 380 12.81 22.33 30.46
C TYR A 380 14.19 23.01 30.47
N ALA A 381 15.22 22.31 30.92
CA ALA A 381 16.62 22.67 30.74
C ALA A 381 17.50 21.41 30.93
N PRO A 382 18.68 21.32 30.27
CA PRO A 382 19.60 20.21 30.49
C PRO A 382 19.92 20.00 31.98
N GLY A 383 19.72 18.78 32.49
CA GLY A 383 19.96 18.44 33.90
C GLY A 383 18.81 18.74 34.87
N ARG A 384 17.60 19.04 34.37
CA ARG A 384 16.37 19.16 35.18
C ARG A 384 15.62 17.83 35.28
N PRO A 385 14.80 17.66 36.33
CA PRO A 385 14.10 16.41 36.58
C PRO A 385 12.93 16.15 35.61
N ASP A 386 12.50 17.09 34.76
CA ASP A 386 11.28 16.91 33.95
C ASP A 386 11.37 15.71 33.00
N LEU A 387 12.51 15.51 32.34
CA LEU A 387 12.72 14.33 31.48
C LEU A 387 12.80 13.05 32.30
N GLU A 388 13.46 13.07 33.47
CA GLU A 388 13.54 11.91 34.35
C GLU A 388 12.17 11.55 34.95
N LEU A 389 11.38 12.55 35.34
CA LEU A 389 10.03 12.41 35.86
C LEU A 389 9.14 11.77 34.80
N TYR A 390 9.15 12.32 33.58
CA TYR A 390 8.32 11.79 32.51
C TYR A 390 8.78 10.39 32.06
N ALA A 391 10.08 10.13 31.98
CA ALA A 391 10.61 8.80 31.63
C ALA A 391 10.20 7.68 32.61
N ARG A 392 9.91 8.04 33.88
CA ARG A 392 9.42 7.11 34.91
C ARG A 392 7.93 6.80 34.81
N ARG A 393 7.15 7.51 33.98
CA ARG A 393 5.73 7.21 33.75
C ARG A 393 5.55 5.80 33.23
N LYS A 394 4.44 5.14 33.60
CA LYS A 394 4.12 3.80 33.13
C LYS A 394 3.75 3.79 31.65
N THR A 395 3.02 4.81 31.21
CA THR A 395 2.38 4.93 29.88
C THR A 395 2.82 6.18 29.15
N LEU A 396 2.58 6.22 27.83
CA LEU A 396 2.93 7.35 26.97
C LEU A 396 1.68 8.11 26.53
N ASP A 397 1.15 8.94 27.42
CA ASP A 397 -0.06 9.73 27.16
C ASP A 397 0.15 10.82 26.10
N LEU A 398 1.39 11.29 25.90
CA LEU A 398 1.75 12.23 24.84
C LEU A 398 1.45 11.69 23.42
N PHE A 399 1.37 10.37 23.24
CA PHE A 399 0.95 9.79 21.96
C PHE A 399 -0.46 10.24 21.56
N TRP A 400 -1.35 10.47 22.52
CA TRP A 400 -2.76 10.82 22.27
C TRP A 400 -3.05 12.32 22.34
N GLN A 401 -2.10 13.14 22.81
CA GLN A 401 -2.30 14.57 23.04
C GLN A 401 -1.77 15.46 21.90
N ARG A 402 -1.45 14.88 20.74
CA ARG A 402 -0.83 15.63 19.63
C ARG A 402 -1.77 16.65 19.02
N ARG A 403 -1.21 17.60 18.28
CA ARG A 403 -1.97 18.58 17.52
C ARG A 403 -2.89 17.88 16.51
N GLY A 404 -4.17 18.20 16.56
CA GLY A 404 -5.16 17.61 15.65
C GLY A 404 -5.50 16.16 15.97
N SER A 405 -5.10 15.65 17.15
CA SER A 405 -5.50 14.34 17.64
C SER A 405 -7.01 14.29 17.84
N ASP A 406 -7.66 13.50 17.00
CA ASP A 406 -9.06 13.10 17.05
C ASP A 406 -9.13 11.58 16.87
N GLY A 407 -10.32 10.99 16.95
CA GLY A 407 -10.48 9.54 16.78
C GLY A 407 -9.95 9.04 15.43
N VAL A 408 -10.06 9.84 14.37
CA VAL A 408 -9.65 9.47 13.02
C VAL A 408 -8.12 9.45 12.91
N SER A 409 -7.46 10.58 13.19
CA SER A 409 -6.00 10.72 13.16
C SER A 409 -5.30 9.74 14.10
N GLY A 410 -5.87 9.48 15.28
CA GLY A 410 -5.43 8.43 16.18
C GLY A 410 -5.48 7.03 15.55
N THR A 411 -6.62 6.66 14.94
CA THR A 411 -6.77 5.38 14.20
C THR A 411 -5.75 5.26 13.08
N LEU A 412 -5.54 6.32 12.28
CA LEU A 412 -4.54 6.31 11.20
C LEU A 412 -3.13 6.08 11.74
N GLN A 413 -2.78 6.76 12.84
CA GLN A 413 -1.46 6.63 13.43
C GLN A 413 -1.22 5.24 14.01
N VAL A 414 -2.22 4.66 14.69
CA VAL A 414 -2.15 3.29 15.19
C VAL A 414 -2.04 2.28 14.05
N ALA A 415 -2.87 2.43 13.02
CA ALA A 415 -2.85 1.58 11.83
C ALA A 415 -1.48 1.61 11.15
N HIS A 416 -0.90 2.80 10.97
CA HIS A 416 0.42 2.95 10.37
C HIS A 416 1.54 2.43 11.26
N ALA A 417 1.57 2.82 12.54
CA ALA A 417 2.67 2.53 13.45
C ALA A 417 2.74 1.06 13.88
N PHE A 418 1.58 0.42 14.10
CA PHE A 418 1.52 -0.89 14.74
C PHE A 418 0.94 -1.99 13.86
N LEU A 419 0.15 -1.65 12.84
CA LEU A 419 -0.49 -2.64 11.95
C LEU A 419 0.14 -2.67 10.55
N GLY A 420 0.99 -1.71 10.21
CA GLY A 420 1.56 -1.56 8.87
C GLY A 420 0.52 -1.22 7.79
N LEU A 421 -0.62 -0.65 8.20
CA LEU A 421 -1.74 -0.29 7.32
C LEU A 421 -1.69 1.20 6.99
N ARG A 422 -1.96 1.54 5.73
CA ARG A 422 -2.07 2.93 5.25
C ARG A 422 -3.51 3.27 4.97
N LEU A 423 -4.10 4.06 5.86
CA LEU A 423 -5.52 4.42 5.83
C LEU A 423 -5.74 5.88 5.43
N GLU A 424 -4.67 6.65 5.17
CA GLU A 424 -4.75 8.09 5.00
C GLU A 424 -5.61 8.48 3.79
N CYS A 425 -5.54 7.70 2.72
CA CYS A 425 -6.37 7.92 1.54
C CYS A 425 -7.86 7.72 1.84
N ALA A 426 -8.19 6.72 2.68
CA ALA A 426 -9.56 6.35 3.04
C ALA A 426 -10.35 7.51 3.69
N GLN A 427 -9.65 8.48 4.27
CA GLN A 427 -10.26 9.67 4.89
C GLN A 427 -11.11 10.51 3.93
N CYS A 428 -10.71 10.59 2.67
CA CYS A 428 -11.35 11.48 1.68
C CYS A 428 -12.00 10.72 0.54
N HIS A 429 -11.50 9.53 0.23
CA HIS A 429 -12.00 8.67 -0.83
C HIS A 429 -11.58 7.24 -0.54
N ARG A 430 -12.19 6.26 -1.20
CA ARG A 430 -11.78 4.87 -1.09
C ARG A 430 -10.28 4.67 -1.40
N HIS A 431 -9.60 3.81 -0.64
CA HIS A 431 -8.17 3.58 -0.81
C HIS A 431 -7.87 3.02 -2.23
N PRO A 432 -6.92 3.60 -3.00
CA PRO A 432 -6.70 3.19 -4.39
C PRO A 432 -6.21 1.75 -4.58
N HIS A 433 -5.46 1.21 -3.61
CA HIS A 433 -4.78 -0.09 -3.71
C HIS A 433 -5.16 -1.06 -2.60
N ASP A 434 -6.18 -0.74 -1.80
CA ASP A 434 -6.61 -1.55 -0.66
C ASP A 434 -8.13 -1.44 -0.49
N ASN A 435 -8.69 -2.23 0.41
CA ASN A 435 -10.15 -2.39 0.55
C ASN A 435 -10.81 -1.34 1.46
N TRP A 436 -10.02 -0.48 2.11
CA TRP A 436 -10.49 0.51 3.08
C TRP A 436 -11.30 1.65 2.44
N GLN A 437 -12.39 2.00 3.10
CA GLN A 437 -13.35 3.05 2.72
C GLN A 437 -13.48 4.10 3.82
N GLN A 438 -14.11 5.23 3.50
CA GLN A 438 -14.32 6.31 4.46
C GLN A 438 -15.20 5.87 5.63
N GLU A 439 -16.17 5.00 5.38
CA GLU A 439 -17.05 4.40 6.38
C GLU A 439 -16.31 3.50 7.38
N ASP A 440 -15.12 2.98 7.05
CA ASP A 440 -14.30 2.19 7.97
C ASP A 440 -13.55 3.07 9.00
N LEU A 441 -13.59 4.40 8.84
CA LEU A 441 -12.95 5.39 9.72
C LEU A 441 -13.94 6.17 10.60
N LEU A 442 -15.25 6.04 10.34
CA LEU A 442 -16.35 6.75 11.00
C LEU A 442 -17.12 5.80 11.92
#